data_AF-A0AAV0ENK3-F1
#
_entry.id   AF-A0AAV0ENK3-F1
#
_cell.length_a   1.000
_cell.length_b   1.000
_cell.length_c   1.000
_cell.angle_alpha   90.00
_cell.angle_beta   90.00
_cell.angle_gamma   90.00
#
_symmetry.space_group_name_H-M   'P 1'
#
loop_
_entity.id
_entity.type
_entity.pdbx_description
1 polymer ?
#
loop_
_entity_poly.entity_id
_entity_poly.type
_entity_poly.pdbx_seq_one_letter_code
_entity_poly.pdbx_strand_id
1 'polypeptide(L)'
;MAKLMIILACSFLASLPFDAFYGHWELFLGTQLKHISKFGSVGSKGIALDPPVTTINVDNFGAIGDGKTDDTVAFQKAWEAACSLSTPTPVNLQVSMMKNYLLKPVSFLGPCKSPITIQINGNIEASDNHDDYKNDLKHWLKFESVQNLTIEGGGTFNGNGKTWWENSCKINKSL
;
A
#
# COMPACT_ATOMS: atom_id res chain seq x y z
N MET A 1 20.75 20.82 -9.62
CA MET A 1 20.01 21.50 -10.70
C MET A 1 18.83 20.62 -11.09
N ALA A 2 17.65 20.85 -10.52
CA ALA A 2 16.43 20.13 -10.88
C ALA A 2 15.63 21.01 -11.85
N LYS A 3 15.45 20.54 -13.08
CA LYS A 3 14.72 21.23 -14.14
C LYS A 3 13.24 20.83 -14.05
N LEU A 4 12.43 21.78 -13.60
CA LEU A 4 11.14 22.23 -14.12
C LEU A 4 10.27 21.22 -14.92
N MET A 5 9.06 20.98 -14.41
CA MET A 5 7.93 20.39 -15.14
C MET A 5 7.57 21.21 -16.39
N ILE A 6 7.33 20.53 -17.52
CA ILE A 6 6.52 21.04 -18.62
C ILE A 6 5.40 20.03 -18.93
N ILE A 7 4.18 20.53 -18.90
CA ILE A 7 2.93 19.93 -19.36
C ILE A 7 2.91 19.95 -20.90
N LEU A 8 2.47 18.86 -21.54
CA LEU A 8 1.85 18.73 -22.89
C LEU A 8 1.73 17.21 -23.17
N ALA A 9 0.67 16.61 -23.70
CA ALA A 9 -0.65 17.05 -24.12
C ALA A 9 -1.56 15.80 -24.23
N CYS A 10 -2.85 16.01 -24.07
CA CYS A 10 -3.95 15.13 -24.45
C CYS A 10 -3.96 14.91 -25.97
N SER A 11 -4.06 13.66 -26.46
CA SER A 11 -4.66 13.30 -27.76
C SER A 11 -4.80 11.78 -27.94
N PHE A 12 -6.00 11.34 -28.37
CA PHE A 12 -6.35 10.06 -29.05
C PHE A 12 -6.25 8.75 -28.24
N LEU A 13 -7.22 7.81 -28.20
CA LEU A 13 -8.47 7.56 -28.93
C LEU A 13 -9.39 6.72 -28.02
N ALA A 14 -10.69 6.99 -28.07
CA ALA A 14 -11.72 6.02 -27.69
C ALA A 14 -11.75 4.86 -28.70
N SER A 15 -12.08 3.64 -28.27
CA SER A 15 -13.30 2.89 -28.69
C SER A 15 -13.20 1.35 -28.56
N LEU A 16 -14.28 0.78 -27.99
CA LEU A 16 -14.83 -0.61 -28.08
C LEU A 16 -14.26 -1.71 -27.14
N PRO A 17 -14.99 -2.83 -26.90
CA PRO A 17 -16.05 -2.96 -25.88
C PRO A 17 -15.92 -4.23 -25.00
N PHE A 18 -16.89 -4.40 -24.12
CA PHE A 18 -17.09 -5.51 -23.17
C PHE A 18 -17.60 -6.80 -23.87
N ASP A 19 -17.11 -7.95 -23.39
CA ASP A 19 -17.55 -9.36 -23.54
C ASP A 19 -17.41 -10.14 -24.87
N ALA A 20 -16.67 -11.27 -24.80
CA ALA A 20 -17.16 -12.60 -25.22
C ALA A 20 -16.10 -13.74 -25.10
N PHE A 21 -16.47 -14.76 -24.32
CA PHE A 21 -16.27 -16.21 -24.56
C PHE A 21 -14.90 -16.91 -24.38
N TYR A 22 -14.81 -17.59 -23.24
CA TYR A 22 -14.47 -19.01 -23.06
C TYR A 22 -13.98 -19.81 -24.28
N GLY A 23 -12.85 -20.50 -24.10
CA GLY A 23 -12.58 -21.77 -24.76
C GLY A 23 -11.11 -22.18 -24.82
N HIS A 24 -10.83 -23.40 -24.33
CA HIS A 24 -9.77 -24.30 -24.78
C HIS A 24 -8.44 -24.37 -23.98
N TRP A 25 -8.46 -25.15 -22.90
CA TRP A 25 -7.29 -25.96 -22.50
C TRP A 25 -7.76 -27.31 -21.91
N GLU A 26 -8.33 -28.15 -22.77
CA GLU A 26 -8.31 -29.59 -22.54
C GLU A 26 -7.15 -30.11 -23.39
N LEU A 27 -6.17 -30.73 -22.75
CA LEU A 27 -5.33 -31.83 -23.22
C LEU A 27 -4.08 -31.88 -22.31
N PHE A 28 -4.15 -32.69 -21.26
CA PHE A 28 -3.16 -33.72 -20.90
C PHE A 28 -3.54 -34.32 -19.55
N LEU A 29 -4.57 -35.18 -19.56
CA LEU A 29 -4.72 -36.25 -18.58
C LEU A 29 -4.39 -37.57 -19.25
N GLY A 30 -3.51 -38.35 -18.60
CA GLY A 30 -3.08 -39.69 -18.98
C GLY A 30 -1.57 -39.72 -19.22
N THR A 31 -0.74 -40.54 -18.55
CA THR A 31 -1.03 -41.86 -17.99
C THR A 31 0.11 -42.35 -17.08
N GLN A 32 -0.29 -43.04 -16.01
CA GLN A 32 0.34 -44.19 -15.34
C GLN A 32 1.55 -44.01 -14.38
N LEU A 33 1.23 -44.27 -13.11
CA LEU A 33 2.07 -44.90 -12.08
C LEU A 33 2.85 -46.10 -12.62
N LYS A 34 4.19 -46.07 -12.57
CA LYS A 34 5.05 -47.23 -12.25
C LYS A 34 6.40 -46.77 -11.67
N HIS A 35 6.85 -47.53 -10.66
CA HIS A 35 8.18 -47.58 -10.04
C HIS A 35 8.50 -46.64 -8.86
N ILE A 36 8.07 -47.10 -7.68
CA ILE A 36 8.84 -46.97 -6.43
C ILE A 36 10.16 -47.72 -6.62
N SER A 37 11.31 -47.03 -6.62
CA SER A 37 12.60 -47.55 -6.16
C SER A 37 13.72 -46.50 -6.22
N LYS A 38 13.95 -45.80 -5.12
CA LYS A 38 15.24 -45.41 -4.49
C LYS A 38 15.09 -44.10 -3.72
N PHE A 39 15.03 -44.21 -2.40
CA PHE A 39 15.42 -43.12 -1.51
C PHE A 39 16.93 -42.90 -1.66
N GLY A 40 17.31 -41.91 -2.45
CA GLY A 40 18.63 -41.30 -2.35
C GLY A 40 18.63 -40.36 -1.15
N SER A 41 19.64 -40.48 -0.29
CA SER A 41 19.91 -39.53 0.80
C SER A 41 20.15 -38.14 0.22
N VAL A 42 19.12 -37.29 0.21
CA VAL A 42 19.30 -35.85 0.00
C VAL A 42 19.89 -35.29 1.29
N GLY A 43 21.14 -34.84 1.22
CA GLY A 43 21.77 -34.09 2.31
C GLY A 43 20.92 -32.87 2.65
N SER A 44 20.63 -32.69 3.95
CA SER A 44 19.91 -31.55 4.49
C SER A 44 20.71 -30.26 4.23
N LYS A 45 20.51 -29.62 3.07
CA LYS A 45 20.68 -28.17 3.01
C LYS A 45 19.59 -27.59 3.89
N GLY A 46 20.00 -27.03 5.03
CA GLY A 46 19.10 -26.39 5.97
C GLY A 46 18.18 -25.41 5.23
N ILE A 47 16.88 -25.50 5.50
CA ILE A 47 15.93 -24.46 5.14
C ILE A 47 16.42 -23.23 5.91
N ALA A 48 17.02 -22.26 5.22
CA ALA A 48 17.25 -20.95 5.81
C ALA A 48 15.85 -20.39 6.09
N LEU A 49 15.42 -20.46 7.34
CA LEU A 49 14.22 -19.77 7.79
C LEU A 49 14.49 -18.29 7.56
N ASP A 50 13.61 -17.61 6.84
CA ASP A 50 13.70 -16.17 6.67
C ASP A 50 13.92 -15.52 8.04
N PRO A 51 14.85 -14.56 8.15
CA PRO A 51 15.14 -13.94 9.43
C PRO A 51 13.86 -13.33 10.00
N PRO A 52 13.62 -13.44 11.31
CA PRO A 52 12.38 -12.98 11.92
C PRO A 52 12.15 -11.51 11.60
N VAL A 53 11.04 -11.22 10.92
CA VAL A 53 10.59 -9.86 10.61
C VAL A 53 9.83 -9.32 11.81
N THR A 54 10.15 -8.11 12.25
CA THR A 54 9.41 -7.46 13.34
C THR A 54 8.21 -6.75 12.74
N THR A 55 7.00 -7.15 13.14
CA THR A 55 5.75 -6.60 12.59
C THR A 55 5.00 -5.77 13.64
N ILE A 56 4.59 -4.57 13.25
CA ILE A 56 3.76 -3.65 14.01
C ILE A 56 2.46 -3.47 13.24
N ASN A 57 1.34 -3.92 13.80
CA ASN A 57 0.02 -3.73 13.20
C ASN A 57 -0.62 -2.45 13.76
N VAL A 58 -1.15 -1.60 12.87
CA VAL A 58 -1.84 -0.34 13.24
C VAL A 58 -3.04 -0.56 14.17
N ASP A 59 -3.70 -1.71 14.09
CA ASP A 59 -4.84 -2.09 14.94
C ASP A 59 -4.43 -2.16 16.42
N ASN A 60 -3.19 -2.57 16.71
CA ASN A 60 -2.66 -2.63 18.08
C ASN A 60 -2.47 -1.24 18.71
N PHE A 61 -2.58 -0.18 17.91
CA PHE A 61 -2.46 1.22 18.34
C PHE A 61 -3.81 1.94 18.35
N GLY A 62 -4.91 1.19 18.18
CA GLY A 62 -6.28 1.68 18.29
C GLY A 62 -6.93 2.05 16.97
N ALA A 63 -6.34 1.67 15.83
CA ALA A 63 -6.98 1.87 14.54
C ALA A 63 -8.23 0.97 14.41
N ILE A 64 -9.36 1.55 13.99
CA ILE A 64 -10.62 0.83 13.87
C ILE A 64 -10.76 0.23 12.47
N GLY A 65 -10.50 1.02 11.41
CA GLY A 65 -10.58 0.56 10.03
C GLY A 65 -12.01 0.38 9.49
N ASP A 66 -12.95 1.22 9.94
CA ASP A 66 -14.36 1.22 9.53
C ASP A 66 -14.71 2.22 8.40
N GLY A 67 -13.72 2.95 7.90
CA GLY A 67 -13.85 3.98 6.87
C GLY A 67 -14.48 5.29 7.35
N LYS A 68 -14.69 5.45 8.67
CA LYS A 68 -15.42 6.60 9.25
C LYS A 68 -14.68 7.22 10.42
N THR A 69 -14.08 6.38 11.26
CA THR A 69 -13.33 6.82 12.42
C THR A 69 -11.98 7.37 11.98
N ASP A 70 -11.60 8.52 12.53
CA ASP A 70 -10.28 9.11 12.28
C ASP A 70 -9.18 8.24 12.93
N ASP A 71 -8.49 7.47 12.10
CA ASP A 71 -7.43 6.54 12.50
C ASP A 71 -6.04 7.20 12.49
N THR A 72 -5.95 8.50 12.22
CA THR A 72 -4.68 9.24 12.06
C THR A 72 -3.76 9.10 13.26
N VAL A 73 -4.31 9.24 14.47
CA VAL A 73 -3.52 9.14 15.71
C VAL A 73 -3.00 7.73 15.95
N ALA A 74 -3.77 6.70 15.59
CA ALA A 74 -3.33 5.32 15.71
C ALA A 74 -2.18 5.01 14.75
N PHE A 75 -2.28 5.48 13.50
CA PHE A 75 -1.21 5.38 12.51
C PHE A 75 0.06 6.11 12.94
N GLN A 76 -0.08 7.32 13.50
CA GLN A 76 1.08 8.06 13.99
C GLN A 76 1.80 7.31 15.13
N LYS A 77 1.06 6.76 16.09
CA LYS A 77 1.66 5.98 17.19
C LYS A 77 2.33 4.70 16.69
N ALA A 78 1.69 4.00 15.75
CA ALA A 78 2.26 2.79 15.15
C ALA A 78 3.55 3.11 14.37
N TRP A 79 3.57 4.22 13.62
CA TRP A 79 4.76 4.72 12.95
C TRP A 79 5.87 5.07 13.93
N GLU A 80 5.58 5.83 14.99
CA GLU A 80 6.56 6.21 16.01
C GLU A 80 7.17 4.96 16.68
N ALA A 81 6.34 3.97 17.01
CA ALA A 81 6.81 2.69 17.52
C ALA A 81 7.75 2.01 16.53
N ALA A 82 7.35 1.85 15.26
CA ALA A 82 8.17 1.21 14.23
C ALA A 82 9.49 1.94 13.98
N CYS A 83 9.44 3.26 13.89
CA CYS A 83 10.60 4.11 13.62
C CYS A 83 11.61 4.12 14.78
N SER A 84 11.14 3.88 16.02
CA SER A 84 11.97 3.83 17.21
C SER A 84 12.71 2.50 17.42
N LEU A 85 12.32 1.43 16.71
CA LEU A 85 12.90 0.10 16.82
C LEU A 85 14.25 0.02 16.09
N SER A 86 15.23 -0.57 16.77
CA SER A 86 16.54 -0.88 16.19
C SER A 86 16.66 -2.39 16.02
N THR A 87 16.46 -2.85 14.80
CA THR A 87 16.43 -4.25 14.39
C THR A 87 17.44 -4.50 13.26
N PRO A 88 18.02 -5.71 13.17
CA PRO A 88 18.92 -6.09 12.08
C PRO A 88 18.20 -6.31 10.74
N THR A 89 16.88 -6.51 10.78
CA THR A 89 16.00 -6.65 9.62
C THR A 89 15.03 -5.46 9.52
N PRO A 90 14.42 -5.20 8.34
CA PRO A 90 13.38 -4.19 8.22
C PRO A 90 12.20 -4.42 9.18
N VAL A 91 11.65 -3.33 9.70
CA VAL A 91 10.41 -3.35 10.51
C VAL A 91 9.23 -3.25 9.56
N ASN A 92 8.26 -4.15 9.69
CA ASN A 92 7.05 -4.15 8.89
C ASN A 92 5.90 -3.44 9.64
N LEU A 93 5.47 -2.29 9.13
CA LEU A 93 4.25 -1.60 9.56
C LEU A 93 3.06 -2.13 8.74
N GLN A 94 2.21 -2.93 9.37
CA GLN A 94 1.13 -3.67 8.71
C GLN A 94 -0.21 -2.92 8.81
N VAL A 95 -0.86 -2.78 7.65
CA VAL A 95 -2.24 -2.31 7.51
C VAL A 95 -3.11 -3.52 7.14
N SER A 96 -4.08 -3.84 8.00
CA SER A 96 -4.83 -5.08 7.92
C SER A 96 -5.74 -5.15 6.68
N MET A 97 -5.83 -6.35 6.10
CA MET A 97 -6.70 -6.63 4.95
C MET A 97 -8.19 -6.46 5.32
N MET A 98 -9.04 -6.14 4.33
CA MET A 98 -10.49 -5.98 4.48
C MET A 98 -10.92 -4.88 5.47
N LYS A 99 -10.06 -3.88 5.73
CA LYS A 99 -10.36 -2.69 6.53
C LYS A 99 -10.11 -1.43 5.73
N ASN A 100 -10.85 -0.37 6.07
CA ASN A 100 -10.75 0.95 5.47
C ASN A 100 -10.35 1.95 6.56
N TYR A 101 -9.13 2.48 6.50
CA TYR A 101 -8.62 3.40 7.50
C TYR A 101 -8.74 4.83 7.01
N LEU A 102 -9.58 5.64 7.65
CA LEU A 102 -9.74 7.05 7.31
C LEU A 102 -8.61 7.85 7.98
N LEU A 103 -7.76 8.49 7.16
CA LEU A 103 -6.67 9.33 7.62
C LEU A 103 -6.85 10.77 7.15
N LYS A 104 -6.71 11.70 8.09
CA LYS A 104 -6.53 13.13 7.84
C LYS A 104 -5.08 13.43 7.44
N PRO A 105 -4.75 14.68 7.04
CA PRO A 105 -3.37 15.05 6.79
C PRO A 105 -2.43 14.68 7.94
N VAL A 106 -1.36 13.94 7.62
CA VAL A 106 -0.42 13.42 8.61
C VAL A 106 1.02 13.39 8.09
N SER A 107 1.93 13.70 9.00
CA SER A 107 3.38 13.60 8.80
C SER A 107 3.94 12.43 9.59
N PHE A 108 4.57 11.51 8.88
CA PHE A 108 5.38 10.43 9.41
C PHE A 108 6.84 10.87 9.44
N LEU A 109 7.33 11.16 10.63
CA LEU A 109 8.65 11.78 10.85
C LEU A 109 9.75 10.72 11.03
N GLY A 110 10.91 10.96 10.42
CA GLY A 110 12.17 10.27 10.70
C GLY A 110 13.17 11.18 11.45
N PRO A 111 14.44 10.74 11.60
CA PRO A 111 15.02 9.51 11.05
C PRO A 111 14.60 8.26 11.84
N CYS A 112 14.44 7.14 11.14
CA CYS A 112 14.15 5.84 11.76
C CYS A 112 15.43 5.03 12.00
N LYS A 113 15.45 4.25 13.07
CA LYS A 113 16.65 3.49 13.48
C LYS A 113 16.90 2.24 12.63
N SER A 114 15.86 1.76 11.94
CA SER A 114 15.91 0.64 11.02
C SER A 114 15.09 0.95 9.76
N PRO A 115 15.36 0.28 8.63
CA PRO A 115 14.49 0.34 7.45
C PRO A 115 13.05 -0.02 7.82
N ILE A 116 12.08 0.65 7.19
CA ILE A 116 10.66 0.40 7.41
C ILE A 116 10.04 -0.04 6.09
N THR A 117 9.30 -1.14 6.15
CA THR A 117 8.36 -1.55 5.11
C THR A 117 6.96 -1.26 5.60
N ILE A 118 6.16 -0.50 4.85
CA ILE A 118 4.73 -0.36 5.09
C ILE A 118 4.01 -1.39 4.20
N GLN A 119 3.43 -2.40 4.83
CA GLN A 119 2.66 -3.45 4.17
C GLN A 119 1.18 -3.07 4.14
N ILE A 120 0.73 -2.56 3.00
CA ILE A 120 -0.66 -2.15 2.76
C ILE A 120 -1.45 -3.33 2.20
N ASN A 121 -2.19 -4.03 3.07
CA ASN A 121 -3.11 -5.08 2.64
C ASN A 121 -4.59 -4.63 2.65
N GLY A 122 -4.91 -3.58 3.40
CA GLY A 122 -6.23 -2.94 3.44
C GLY A 122 -6.29 -1.66 2.60
N ASN A 123 -7.27 -0.82 2.89
CA ASN A 123 -7.46 0.46 2.21
C ASN A 123 -7.15 1.61 3.18
N ILE A 124 -6.41 2.59 2.70
CA ILE A 124 -6.20 3.86 3.39
C ILE A 124 -6.97 4.92 2.59
N GLU A 125 -7.85 5.66 3.26
CA GLU A 125 -8.74 6.63 2.63
C GLU A 125 -8.48 8.02 3.19
N ALA A 126 -8.40 9.01 2.31
CA ALA A 126 -8.21 10.40 2.70
C ALA A 126 -9.53 10.99 3.20
N SER A 127 -9.52 11.87 4.19
CA SER A 127 -10.73 12.64 4.51
C SER A 127 -11.24 13.38 3.28
N ASP A 128 -12.55 13.29 3.02
CA ASP A 128 -13.25 14.05 1.97
C ASP A 128 -13.73 15.42 2.47
N ASN A 129 -13.57 15.70 3.76
CA ASN A 129 -13.84 17.00 4.36
C ASN A 129 -12.63 17.93 4.16
N HIS A 130 -12.81 19.00 3.36
CA HIS A 130 -11.76 19.96 3.04
C HIS A 130 -11.27 20.74 4.27
N ASP A 131 -12.10 20.89 5.31
CA ASP A 131 -11.71 21.58 6.54
C ASP A 131 -10.61 20.83 7.32
N ASP A 132 -10.48 19.51 7.11
CA ASP A 132 -9.39 18.72 7.70
C ASP A 132 -8.01 19.10 7.10
N TYR A 133 -8.00 19.78 5.94
CA TYR A 133 -6.80 20.19 5.21
C TYR A 133 -6.47 21.68 5.34
N LYS A 134 -7.21 22.43 6.17
CA LYS A 134 -7.05 23.89 6.31
C LYS A 134 -5.62 24.35 6.61
N ASN A 135 -4.82 23.50 7.26
CA ASN A 135 -3.43 23.80 7.62
C ASN A 135 -2.43 23.38 6.54
N ASP A 136 -2.78 22.42 5.68
CA ASP A 136 -1.95 21.92 4.58
C ASP A 136 -2.83 21.40 3.45
N LEU A 137 -3.26 22.31 2.57
CA LEU A 137 -4.16 22.01 1.45
C LEU A 137 -3.53 21.12 0.35
N LYS A 138 -2.23 20.83 0.44
CA LYS A 138 -1.48 20.20 -0.64
C LYS A 138 -1.07 18.77 -0.32
N HIS A 139 -0.98 18.41 0.95
CA HIS A 139 -0.42 17.14 1.36
C HIS A 139 -1.38 16.38 2.26
N TRP A 140 -1.53 15.11 1.94
CA TRP A 140 -2.29 14.16 2.73
C TRP A 140 -1.35 13.30 3.59
N LEU A 141 -0.49 12.49 2.97
CA LEU A 141 0.51 11.67 3.66
C LEU A 141 1.90 12.23 3.36
N LYS A 142 2.66 12.59 4.40
CA LYS A 142 4.04 13.03 4.26
C LYS A 142 4.96 12.08 5.00
N PHE A 143 6.08 11.73 4.36
CA PHE A 143 7.19 11.01 4.99
C PHE A 143 8.38 11.96 5.00
N GLU A 144 8.75 12.49 6.16
CA GLU A 144 9.73 13.56 6.30
C GLU A 144 11.01 13.04 6.95
N SER A 145 12.16 13.24 6.30
CA SER A 145 13.47 12.78 6.78
C SER A 145 13.55 11.26 7.02
N VAL A 146 12.80 10.47 6.24
CA VAL A 146 12.82 9.01 6.31
C VAL A 146 13.79 8.45 5.27
N GLN A 147 14.60 7.46 5.66
CA GLN A 147 15.51 6.74 4.77
C GLN A 147 15.11 5.27 4.70
N ASN A 148 15.34 4.61 3.56
CA ASN A 148 15.05 3.19 3.34
C ASN A 148 13.60 2.80 3.69
N LEU A 149 12.65 3.62 3.20
CA LEU A 149 11.22 3.35 3.27
C LEU A 149 10.78 2.55 2.05
N THR A 150 10.12 1.43 2.30
CA THR A 150 9.44 0.63 1.28
C THR A 150 7.94 0.67 1.55
N ILE A 151 7.13 0.81 0.50
CA ILE A 151 5.67 0.66 0.58
C ILE A 151 5.29 -0.42 -0.40
N GLU A 152 4.61 -1.46 0.08
CA GLU A 152 4.22 -2.62 -0.72
C GLU A 152 2.90 -3.22 -0.22
N GLY A 153 2.44 -4.27 -0.89
CA GLY A 153 1.18 -4.95 -0.59
C GLY A 153 0.14 -4.83 -1.70
N GLY A 154 -1.00 -5.49 -1.50
CA GLY A 154 -2.10 -5.57 -2.48
C GLY A 154 -3.28 -4.65 -2.20
N GLY A 155 -3.19 -3.82 -1.15
CA GLY A 155 -4.22 -2.87 -0.76
C GLY A 155 -4.19 -1.56 -1.54
N THR A 156 -4.87 -0.53 -1.04
CA THR A 156 -5.06 0.73 -1.78
C THR A 156 -4.83 1.99 -0.95
N PHE A 157 -4.46 3.07 -1.65
CA PHE A 157 -4.56 4.45 -1.18
C PHE A 157 -5.64 5.16 -1.99
N ASN A 158 -6.75 5.49 -1.35
CA ASN A 158 -7.82 6.28 -1.94
C ASN A 158 -7.72 7.74 -1.47
N GLY A 159 -7.24 8.63 -2.35
CA GLY A 159 -7.12 10.06 -2.05
C GLY A 159 -8.44 10.85 -2.04
N ASN A 160 -9.59 10.21 -2.29
CA ASN A 160 -10.91 10.86 -2.43
C ASN A 160 -10.88 12.07 -3.38
N GLY A 161 -10.16 11.96 -4.50
CA GLY A 161 -9.85 13.07 -5.42
C GLY A 161 -11.05 13.75 -6.10
N LYS A 162 -12.21 13.09 -6.17
CA LYS A 162 -13.40 13.63 -6.85
C LYS A 162 -13.82 14.99 -6.29
N THR A 163 -13.95 15.10 -4.96
CA THR A 163 -14.34 16.36 -4.29
C THR A 163 -13.32 17.48 -4.54
N TRP A 164 -12.05 17.14 -4.72
CA TRP A 164 -11.00 18.10 -5.03
C TRP A 164 -11.09 18.63 -6.47
N TRP A 165 -11.38 17.77 -7.44
CA TRP A 165 -11.52 18.17 -8.84
C TRP A 165 -12.81 18.97 -9.08
N GLU A 166 -13.92 18.60 -8.45
CA GLU A 166 -15.22 19.30 -8.51
C GLU A 166 -15.19 20.69 -7.85
N ASN A 167 -14.21 20.96 -6.99
CA ASN A 167 -13.99 22.28 -6.42
C ASN A 167 -12.77 23.01 -7.03
N SER A 168 -12.23 22.49 -8.14
CA SER A 168 -11.09 23.11 -8.83
C SER A 168 -11.52 24.16 -9.86
N CYS A 169 -10.70 25.19 -10.06
CA CYS A 169 -10.94 26.21 -11.09
C CYS A 169 -10.79 25.70 -12.54
N LYS A 170 -10.55 24.39 -12.74
CA LYS A 170 -10.28 23.78 -14.05
C LYS A 170 -11.50 23.04 -14.63
N ILE A 171 -12.66 23.17 -14.02
CA ILE A 171 -13.89 22.56 -14.53
C ILE A 171 -14.32 23.34 -15.76
N ASN A 172 -14.22 22.71 -16.92
CA ASN A 172 -14.82 23.25 -18.12
C ASN A 172 -16.35 23.09 -18.01
N LYS A 173 -17.06 24.19 -17.72
CA LYS A 173 -18.52 24.21 -17.55
C LYS A 173 -19.31 23.92 -18.84
N SER A 174 -18.63 23.66 -19.96
CA SER A 174 -19.24 23.46 -21.28
C SER A 174 -19.14 22.03 -21.83
N LEU A 175 -18.86 21.03 -20.98
CA LEU A 175 -18.92 19.61 -21.33
C LEU A 175 -20.14 18.94 -20.71
#